data_AF-A0A9E0SUE2-F1
#
_entry.id   AF-A0A9E0SUE2-F1
#
_cell.length_a   1.000
_cell.length_b   1.000
_cell.length_c   1.000
_cell.angle_alpha   90.00
_cell.angle_beta   90.00
_cell.angle_gamma   90.00
#
_symmetry.space_group_name_H-M   'P 1'
#
loop_
_entity.id
_entity.type
_entity.pdbx_description
1 polymer ?
#
loop_
_entity_poly.entity_id
_entity_poly.type
_entity_poly.pdbx_seq_one_letter_code
_entity_poly.pdbx_strand_id
1 'polypeptide(L)'
;MITILHEARETRHPDSSADGEALWLDAPAVEAATGWQWKPEGLCRGTVCMPLAAAGAGELRDGRLDIAAAWRRSGQPVVHDAASRTWVLGTGAQQRGAALATLQAPDFELPDLDGNMHRLSDYRGRKVFLATWASWCGCRLDLPIWESLAGELADQAFTVLAIALDNPESARHWIEAAQPSFPCLIDATHRVADLYNLVNVPQAVWIDEQGRIVRPPETAGSTDGFREMNRETGVVPESVVAERNRVKTHYVAAVRDWVLHGSASAHVLGERQAAARLHLPGDAIAEAHARFRLGRHLMQAGQADEGRAQIDEATRLHPDSWAMWRQAAPKNERGLAAGPAFWERVDALGDRPYYPRADIG
;
A
#
# COMPACT_ATOMS: atom_id res chain seq x y z
N MET A 1 2.44 -2.59 -29.18
CA MET A 1 2.55 -3.48 -28.00
C MET A 1 1.63 -2.94 -26.92
N ILE A 2 0.86 -3.78 -26.24
CA ILE A 2 0.02 -3.37 -25.09
C ILE A 2 0.73 -3.81 -23.80
N THR A 3 0.79 -2.91 -22.81
CA THR A 3 1.27 -3.22 -21.46
C THR A 3 0.07 -3.40 -20.54
N ILE A 4 0.06 -4.47 -19.74
CA ILE A 4 -0.99 -4.73 -18.74
C ILE A 4 -0.37 -4.86 -17.35
N LEU A 5 -0.87 -4.05 -16.44
CA LEU A 5 -0.53 -4.03 -15.02
C LEU A 5 -1.67 -4.68 -14.22
N HIS A 6 -1.38 -5.79 -13.54
CA HIS A 6 -2.36 -6.47 -12.67
C HIS A 6 -1.66 -7.05 -11.44
N GLU A 7 -2.18 -6.80 -10.23
CA GLU A 7 -1.55 -7.21 -8.96
C GLU A 7 -0.04 -6.90 -8.90
N ALA A 8 0.87 -7.88 -8.84
CA ALA A 8 2.33 -7.64 -8.89
C ALA A 8 2.93 -7.74 -10.31
N ARG A 9 2.11 -8.07 -11.32
CA ARG A 9 2.56 -8.37 -12.69
C ARG A 9 2.55 -7.12 -13.57
N GLU A 10 3.61 -6.96 -14.35
CA GLU A 10 3.65 -6.14 -15.55
C GLU A 10 3.93 -7.07 -16.73
N THR A 11 3.03 -7.09 -17.71
CA THR A 11 3.11 -8.00 -18.86
C THR A 11 2.96 -7.24 -20.16
N ARG A 12 3.63 -7.71 -21.22
CA ARG A 12 3.65 -7.08 -22.54
C ARG A 12 3.08 -8.02 -23.58
N HIS A 13 2.11 -7.55 -24.33
CA HIS A 13 1.32 -8.35 -25.27
C HIS A 13 1.40 -7.71 -26.66
N PRO A 14 2.28 -8.21 -27.54
CA PRO A 14 2.47 -7.64 -28.88
C PRO A 14 1.29 -7.89 -29.80
N ASP A 15 0.60 -9.04 -29.65
CA ASP A 15 -0.48 -9.48 -30.53
C ASP A 15 -1.87 -9.02 -30.09
N SER A 16 -1.97 -8.35 -28.94
CA SER A 16 -3.22 -7.81 -28.39
C SER A 16 -3.61 -6.47 -29.03
N SER A 17 -4.92 -6.23 -29.09
CA SER A 17 -5.50 -5.01 -29.66
C SER A 17 -6.40 -4.28 -28.66
N ALA A 18 -6.58 -2.98 -28.87
CA ALA A 18 -7.44 -2.15 -28.04
C ALA A 18 -8.16 -1.14 -28.92
N ASP A 19 -9.47 -0.98 -28.70
CA ASP A 19 -10.35 -0.10 -29.45
C ASP A 19 -11.15 0.75 -28.45
N GLY A 20 -10.69 1.98 -28.18
CA GLY A 20 -11.29 2.84 -27.15
C GLY A 20 -11.19 2.24 -25.74
N GLU A 21 -12.33 1.82 -25.20
CA GLU A 21 -12.45 1.21 -23.85
C GLU A 21 -12.37 -0.31 -23.85
N ALA A 22 -12.26 -0.94 -25.03
CA ALA A 22 -12.18 -2.38 -25.18
C ALA A 22 -10.71 -2.84 -25.26
N LEU A 23 -10.37 -3.90 -24.51
CA LEU A 23 -9.04 -4.53 -24.50
C LEU A 23 -9.17 -6.00 -24.91
N TRP A 24 -8.73 -6.33 -26.12
CA TRP A 24 -8.93 -7.63 -26.73
C TRP A 24 -7.72 -8.54 -26.56
N LEU A 25 -7.91 -9.62 -25.80
CA LEU A 25 -6.89 -10.63 -25.51
C LEU A 25 -7.35 -12.03 -25.96
N ASP A 26 -6.43 -12.85 -26.44
CA ASP A 26 -6.67 -14.29 -26.57
C ASP A 26 -6.49 -15.00 -25.21
N ALA A 27 -6.84 -16.29 -25.13
CA ALA A 27 -6.77 -17.03 -23.88
C ALA A 27 -5.36 -17.06 -23.23
N PRO A 28 -4.26 -17.31 -23.97
CA PRO A 28 -2.91 -17.21 -23.41
C PRO A 28 -2.59 -15.82 -22.85
N ALA A 29 -2.96 -14.75 -23.56
CA ALA A 29 -2.73 -13.38 -23.10
C ALA A 29 -3.55 -13.05 -21.84
N VAL A 30 -4.79 -13.52 -21.73
CA VAL A 30 -5.60 -13.38 -20.51
C VAL A 30 -4.91 -14.03 -19.31
N GLU A 31 -4.46 -15.29 -19.46
CA GLU A 31 -3.77 -16.01 -18.38
C GLU A 31 -2.45 -15.35 -18.00
N ALA A 32 -1.64 -14.96 -18.99
CA ALA A 32 -0.38 -14.28 -18.74
C ALA A 32 -0.56 -12.92 -18.05
N ALA A 33 -1.57 -12.14 -18.46
CA ALA A 33 -1.84 -10.82 -17.91
C ALA A 33 -2.42 -10.85 -16.49
N THR A 34 -3.32 -11.81 -16.22
CA THR A 34 -4.18 -11.77 -15.02
C THR A 34 -3.93 -12.93 -14.05
N GLY A 35 -3.34 -14.03 -14.53
CA GLY A 35 -3.32 -15.30 -13.81
C GLY A 35 -4.68 -16.01 -13.77
N TRP A 36 -5.70 -15.51 -14.48
CA TRP A 36 -7.00 -16.18 -14.64
C TRP A 36 -7.03 -16.93 -15.98
N GLN A 37 -7.53 -18.15 -15.93
CA GLN A 37 -7.69 -18.99 -17.11
C GLN A 37 -9.05 -18.75 -17.76
N TRP A 38 -9.05 -18.47 -19.06
CA TRP A 38 -10.28 -18.41 -19.84
C TRP A 38 -10.73 -19.82 -20.25
N LYS A 39 -11.79 -20.31 -19.59
CA LYS A 39 -12.40 -21.64 -19.76
C LYS A 39 -13.85 -21.51 -20.27
N PRO A 40 -14.47 -22.60 -20.75
CA PRO A 40 -15.87 -22.58 -21.19
C PRO A 40 -16.85 -22.04 -20.14
N GLU A 41 -16.65 -22.39 -18.87
CA GLU A 41 -17.45 -21.89 -17.74
C GLU A 41 -17.17 -20.42 -17.33
N GLY A 42 -16.05 -19.82 -17.77
CA GLY A 42 -15.71 -18.43 -17.48
C GLY A 42 -14.22 -18.15 -17.27
N LEU A 43 -13.91 -17.02 -16.62
CA LEU A 43 -12.55 -16.70 -16.17
C LEU A 43 -12.32 -17.33 -14.80
N CYS A 44 -11.36 -18.23 -14.66
CA CYS A 44 -11.15 -19.02 -13.45
C CYS A 44 -9.76 -18.83 -12.84
N ARG A 45 -9.66 -18.72 -11.51
CA ARG A 45 -8.41 -18.72 -10.75
C ARG A 45 -8.59 -19.56 -9.48
N GLY A 46 -7.87 -20.67 -9.41
CA GLY A 46 -8.08 -21.68 -8.36
C GLY A 46 -9.51 -22.24 -8.42
N THR A 47 -10.24 -22.16 -7.31
CA THR A 47 -11.64 -22.64 -7.21
C THR A 47 -12.67 -21.55 -7.54
N VAL A 48 -12.25 -20.33 -7.85
CA VAL A 48 -13.14 -19.20 -8.15
C VAL A 48 -13.25 -19.02 -9.66
N CYS A 49 -14.47 -18.91 -10.17
CA CYS A 49 -14.74 -18.63 -11.58
C CYS A 49 -15.74 -17.47 -11.73
N MET A 50 -15.40 -16.48 -12.53
CA MET A 50 -16.27 -15.37 -12.95
C MET A 50 -17.01 -15.79 -14.23
N PRO A 51 -18.35 -15.93 -14.20
CA PRO A 51 -19.11 -16.39 -15.37
C PRO A 51 -19.00 -15.39 -16.54
N LEU A 52 -18.58 -15.90 -17.69
CA LEU A 52 -18.61 -15.15 -18.96
C LEU A 52 -19.93 -15.35 -19.73
N ALA A 53 -20.81 -16.28 -19.32
CA ALA A 53 -22.09 -16.48 -19.98
C ALA A 53 -23.06 -15.28 -19.88
N ALA A 54 -22.81 -14.36 -18.94
CA ALA A 54 -23.51 -13.08 -18.84
C ALA A 54 -22.88 -11.97 -19.71
N ALA A 55 -21.74 -12.24 -20.35
CA ALA A 55 -21.12 -11.34 -21.32
C ALA A 55 -21.98 -11.30 -22.58
N GLY A 56 -22.34 -10.10 -23.03
CA GLY A 56 -23.06 -9.94 -24.29
C GLY A 56 -22.21 -10.40 -25.48
N ALA A 57 -22.85 -10.63 -26.63
CA ALA A 57 -22.17 -10.96 -27.88
C ALA A 57 -21.06 -9.95 -28.29
N GLY A 58 -21.04 -8.76 -27.69
CA GLY A 58 -20.03 -7.72 -27.90
C GLY A 58 -18.73 -7.88 -27.11
N GLU A 59 -18.60 -8.84 -26.17
CA GLU A 59 -17.34 -9.06 -25.42
C GLU A 59 -16.46 -10.16 -26.03
N LEU A 60 -16.97 -10.90 -27.02
CA LEU A 60 -16.22 -11.94 -27.71
C LEU A 60 -16.14 -11.61 -29.20
N ARG A 61 -14.94 -11.55 -29.74
CA ARG A 61 -14.70 -11.24 -31.15
C ARG A 61 -13.46 -11.97 -31.64
N ASP A 62 -13.60 -12.71 -32.75
CA ASP A 62 -12.48 -13.35 -33.45
C ASP A 62 -11.55 -14.19 -32.53
N GLY A 63 -12.14 -14.95 -31.59
CA GLY A 63 -11.40 -15.76 -30.62
C GLY A 63 -10.72 -14.96 -29.51
N ARG A 64 -11.06 -13.67 -29.36
CA ARG A 64 -10.56 -12.77 -28.31
C ARG A 64 -11.69 -12.34 -27.39
N LEU A 65 -11.32 -12.07 -26.14
CA LEU A 65 -12.17 -11.54 -25.10
C LEU A 65 -11.84 -10.07 -24.85
N ASP A 66 -12.86 -9.22 -24.75
CA ASP A 66 -12.73 -7.89 -24.16
C ASP A 66 -12.58 -8.04 -22.64
N ILE A 67 -11.33 -8.18 -22.20
CA ILE A 67 -11.01 -8.41 -20.79
C ILE A 67 -11.39 -7.19 -19.94
N ALA A 68 -11.36 -5.98 -20.50
CA ALA A 68 -11.71 -4.76 -19.78
C ALA A 68 -13.21 -4.71 -19.48
N ALA A 69 -14.06 -5.09 -20.44
CA ALA A 69 -15.50 -5.26 -20.20
C ALA A 69 -15.77 -6.33 -19.13
N ALA A 70 -15.13 -7.48 -19.22
CA ALA A 70 -15.27 -8.56 -18.24
C ALA A 70 -14.86 -8.13 -16.82
N TRP A 71 -13.76 -7.36 -16.69
CA TRP A 71 -13.30 -6.81 -15.42
C TRP A 71 -14.32 -5.84 -14.80
N ARG A 72 -14.76 -4.84 -15.58
CA ARG A 72 -15.74 -3.83 -15.13
C ARG A 72 -17.04 -4.47 -14.67
N ARG A 73 -17.54 -5.45 -15.43
CA ARG A 73 -18.77 -6.18 -15.11
C ARG A 73 -18.66 -6.97 -13.80
N SER A 74 -17.45 -7.33 -13.41
CA SER A 74 -17.13 -8.00 -12.15
C SER A 74 -16.89 -7.04 -10.99
N GLY A 75 -17.18 -5.73 -11.16
CA GLY A 75 -16.98 -4.70 -10.14
C GLY A 75 -15.50 -4.33 -9.93
N GLN A 76 -14.64 -4.65 -10.88
CA GLN A 76 -13.20 -4.39 -10.80
C GLN A 76 -12.86 -3.12 -11.60
N PRO A 77 -11.99 -2.23 -11.08
CA PRO A 77 -11.61 -1.03 -11.79
C PRO A 77 -10.71 -1.36 -12.99
N VAL A 78 -10.95 -0.67 -14.10
CA VAL A 78 -10.09 -0.69 -15.28
C VAL A 78 -9.75 0.74 -15.66
N VAL A 79 -8.47 1.04 -15.69
CA VAL A 79 -7.95 2.35 -16.11
C VAL A 79 -6.85 2.14 -17.14
N HIS A 80 -6.74 3.04 -18.09
CA HIS A 80 -5.73 2.95 -19.14
C HIS A 80 -5.25 4.31 -19.58
N ASP A 81 -4.13 4.30 -20.27
CA ASP A 81 -3.61 5.42 -21.03
C ASP A 81 -3.43 4.98 -22.49
N ALA A 82 -4.16 5.63 -23.39
CA ALA A 82 -4.20 5.27 -24.81
C ALA A 82 -2.86 5.56 -25.52
N ALA A 83 -2.15 6.61 -25.11
CA ALA A 83 -0.89 7.03 -25.72
C ALA A 83 0.24 6.01 -25.48
N SER A 84 0.41 5.58 -24.22
CA SER A 84 1.35 4.52 -23.84
C SER A 84 0.85 3.11 -24.15
N ARG A 85 -0.46 2.96 -24.45
CA ARG A 85 -1.15 1.66 -24.59
C ARG A 85 -0.99 0.80 -23.34
N THR A 86 -1.05 1.44 -22.17
CA THR A 86 -0.91 0.79 -20.86
C THR A 86 -2.27 0.68 -20.19
N TRP A 87 -2.60 -0.52 -19.70
CA TRP A 87 -3.83 -0.83 -19.01
C TRP A 87 -3.54 -1.31 -17.60
N VAL A 88 -4.40 -0.94 -16.66
CA VAL A 88 -4.42 -1.48 -15.31
C VAL A 88 -5.74 -2.20 -15.10
N LEU A 89 -5.64 -3.49 -14.83
CA LEU A 89 -6.74 -4.31 -14.36
C LEU A 89 -6.63 -4.35 -12.83
N GLY A 90 -7.32 -3.46 -12.13
CA GLY A 90 -7.20 -3.32 -10.69
C GLY A 90 -8.02 -4.36 -9.91
N THR A 91 -7.82 -4.40 -8.60
CA THR A 91 -8.62 -5.25 -7.69
C THR A 91 -9.78 -4.43 -7.11
N GLY A 92 -11.01 -4.93 -7.24
CA GLY A 92 -12.24 -4.28 -6.82
C GLY A 92 -12.40 -4.18 -5.31
N ALA A 93 -13.19 -3.20 -4.88
CA ALA A 93 -13.37 -2.88 -3.46
C ALA A 93 -14.00 -4.03 -2.67
N GLN A 94 -14.98 -4.73 -3.24
CA GLN A 94 -15.59 -5.89 -2.59
C GLN A 94 -14.56 -6.99 -2.30
N GLN A 95 -13.69 -7.30 -3.27
CA GLN A 95 -12.67 -8.33 -3.10
C GLN A 95 -11.62 -7.91 -2.06
N ARG A 96 -11.15 -6.66 -2.12
CA ARG A 96 -10.22 -6.11 -1.13
C ARG A 96 -10.82 -6.10 0.28
N GLY A 97 -12.06 -5.63 0.38
CA GLY A 97 -12.80 -5.57 1.65
C GLY A 97 -13.03 -6.95 2.24
N ALA A 98 -13.44 -7.93 1.42
CA ALA A 98 -13.61 -9.31 1.84
C ALA A 98 -12.30 -9.92 2.35
N ALA A 99 -11.17 -9.68 1.67
CA ALA A 99 -9.87 -10.15 2.12
C ALA A 99 -9.49 -9.58 3.49
N LEU A 100 -9.58 -8.26 3.68
CA LEU A 100 -9.27 -7.60 4.95
C LEU A 100 -10.21 -8.02 6.08
N ALA A 101 -11.50 -8.22 5.79
CA ALA A 101 -12.50 -8.62 6.77
C ALA A 101 -12.22 -10.01 7.39
N THR A 102 -11.43 -10.87 6.74
CA THR A 102 -11.01 -12.15 7.33
C THR A 102 -10.01 -12.00 8.47
N LEU A 103 -9.39 -10.81 8.62
CA LEU A 103 -8.22 -10.56 9.46
C LEU A 103 -7.00 -11.41 9.12
N GLN A 104 -7.02 -12.24 8.09
CA GLN A 104 -5.81 -12.83 7.55
C GLN A 104 -5.03 -11.74 6.82
N ALA A 105 -3.78 -11.50 7.22
CA ALA A 105 -2.92 -10.51 6.60
C ALA A 105 -2.75 -10.83 5.10
N PRO A 106 -3.16 -9.93 4.18
CA PRO A 106 -2.99 -10.16 2.75
C PRO A 106 -1.53 -10.38 2.37
N ASP A 107 -1.25 -11.45 1.64
CA ASP A 107 0.12 -11.76 1.22
C ASP A 107 0.61 -10.78 0.15
N PHE A 108 1.92 -10.55 0.13
CA PHE A 108 2.61 -9.73 -0.86
C PHE A 108 4.02 -10.28 -1.09
N GLU A 109 4.63 -9.89 -2.20
CA GLU A 109 6.02 -10.21 -2.54
C GLU A 109 6.72 -8.92 -2.98
N LEU A 110 7.79 -8.54 -2.27
CA LEU A 110 8.54 -7.31 -2.54
C LEU A 110 10.05 -7.56 -2.49
N PRO A 111 10.85 -6.83 -3.29
CA PRO A 111 12.30 -6.91 -3.22
C PRO A 111 12.85 -6.11 -2.03
N ASP A 112 13.99 -6.53 -1.48
CA ASP A 112 14.87 -5.65 -0.71
C ASP A 112 15.79 -4.81 -1.63
N LEU A 113 16.76 -4.08 -1.06
CA LEU A 113 17.70 -3.25 -1.84
C LEU A 113 18.66 -4.04 -2.74
N ASP A 114 18.86 -5.32 -2.44
CA ASP A 114 19.72 -6.23 -3.21
C ASP A 114 18.91 -7.00 -4.26
N GLY A 115 17.59 -6.81 -4.28
CA GLY A 115 16.66 -7.47 -5.20
C GLY A 115 16.22 -8.86 -4.74
N ASN A 116 16.54 -9.28 -3.50
CA ASN A 116 16.01 -10.54 -2.99
C ASN A 116 14.51 -10.36 -2.72
N MET A 117 13.71 -11.30 -3.22
CA MET A 117 12.26 -11.25 -3.03
C MET A 117 11.89 -11.84 -1.67
N HIS A 118 11.03 -11.13 -0.95
CA HIS A 118 10.48 -11.55 0.34
C HIS A 118 8.96 -11.62 0.24
N ARG A 119 8.37 -12.75 0.65
CA ARG A 119 6.92 -12.87 0.83
C ARG A 119 6.55 -12.72 2.29
N LEU A 120 5.41 -12.11 2.59
CA LEU A 120 4.91 -12.08 3.98
C LEU A 120 4.69 -13.51 4.51
N SER A 121 4.26 -14.43 3.64
CA SER A 121 4.12 -15.85 3.98
C SER A 121 5.42 -16.55 4.38
N ASP A 122 6.60 -16.03 4.01
CA ASP A 122 7.90 -16.59 4.44
C ASP A 122 8.14 -16.40 5.95
N TYR A 123 7.40 -15.49 6.59
CA TYR A 123 7.52 -15.16 8.01
C TYR A 123 6.49 -15.87 8.90
N ARG A 124 5.74 -16.85 8.37
CA ARG A 124 4.83 -17.68 9.18
C ARG A 124 5.60 -18.38 10.31
N GLY A 125 4.97 -18.48 11.48
CA GLY A 125 5.61 -18.94 12.71
C GLY A 125 6.34 -17.84 13.49
N ARG A 126 6.40 -16.60 12.97
CA ARG A 126 6.93 -15.43 13.67
C ARG A 126 5.87 -14.34 13.76
N LYS A 127 5.91 -13.54 14.82
CA LYS A 127 5.20 -12.27 14.90
C LYS A 127 5.87 -11.27 13.97
N VAL A 128 5.07 -10.52 13.22
CA VAL A 128 5.55 -9.50 12.30
C VAL A 128 4.99 -8.14 12.69
N PHE A 129 5.89 -7.19 12.97
CA PHE A 129 5.58 -5.78 13.02
C PHE A 129 5.86 -5.17 11.65
N LEU A 130 4.82 -5.04 10.82
CA LEU A 130 4.94 -4.42 9.51
C LEU A 130 4.84 -2.91 9.69
N ALA A 131 5.86 -2.15 9.29
CA ALA A 131 5.89 -0.70 9.41
C ALA A 131 6.20 -0.04 8.06
N THR A 132 5.30 0.80 7.56
CA THR A 132 5.54 1.59 6.35
C THR A 132 6.26 2.89 6.66
N TRP A 133 7.14 3.30 5.76
CA TRP A 133 7.85 4.56 5.82
C TRP A 133 8.16 5.07 4.41
N ALA A 134 8.71 6.28 4.31
CA ALA A 134 9.21 6.80 3.04
C ALA A 134 10.35 7.82 3.27
N SER A 135 11.25 7.95 2.30
CA SER A 135 12.37 8.90 2.31
C SER A 135 11.88 10.35 2.44
N TRP A 136 10.69 10.64 1.92
CA TRP A 136 10.07 11.95 1.95
C TRP A 136 9.30 12.27 3.24
N CYS A 137 9.28 11.35 4.20
CA CYS A 137 8.63 11.52 5.50
C CYS A 137 9.64 11.54 6.65
N GLY A 138 9.35 12.30 7.70
CA GLY A 138 10.15 12.34 8.93
C GLY A 138 10.30 10.96 9.60
N CYS A 139 9.36 10.04 9.38
CA CYS A 139 9.40 8.69 9.95
C CYS A 139 10.55 7.81 9.47
N ARG A 140 11.30 8.21 8.44
CA ARG A 140 12.58 7.54 8.11
C ARG A 140 13.57 7.57 9.29
N LEU A 141 13.40 8.51 10.23
CA LEU A 141 14.16 8.60 11.47
C LEU A 141 13.68 7.60 12.54
N ASP A 142 12.58 6.89 12.31
CA ASP A 142 12.12 5.82 13.21
C ASP A 142 12.85 4.49 12.96
N LEU A 143 13.58 4.34 11.84
CA LEU A 143 14.29 3.08 11.52
C LEU A 143 15.23 2.61 12.65
N PRO A 144 16.05 3.49 13.28
CA PRO A 144 16.87 3.08 14.43
C PRO A 144 16.07 2.69 15.68
N ILE A 145 14.85 3.23 15.84
CA ILE A 145 13.95 2.84 16.94
C ILE A 145 13.50 1.39 16.75
N TRP A 146 13.14 1.04 15.51
CA TRP A 146 12.78 -0.33 15.15
C TRP A 146 13.97 -1.29 15.26
N GLU A 147 15.18 -0.82 14.98
CA GLU A 147 16.41 -1.61 15.17
C GLU A 147 16.65 -1.91 16.65
N SER A 148 16.52 -0.91 17.52
CA SER A 148 16.62 -1.13 18.97
C SER A 148 15.62 -2.18 19.46
N LEU A 149 14.36 -2.09 19.00
CA LEU A 149 13.32 -3.06 19.36
C LEU A 149 13.63 -4.47 18.82
N ALA A 150 14.09 -4.58 17.57
CA ALA A 150 14.46 -5.85 16.96
C ALA A 150 15.64 -6.50 17.69
N GLY A 151 16.67 -5.72 18.05
CA GLY A 151 17.82 -6.18 18.83
C GLY A 151 17.45 -6.66 20.24
N GLU A 152 16.57 -5.94 20.94
CA GLU A 152 16.05 -6.35 22.26
C GLU A 152 15.27 -7.67 22.20
N LEU A 153 14.65 -7.98 21.06
CA LEU A 153 13.77 -9.12 20.85
C LEU A 153 14.39 -10.18 19.93
N ALA A 154 15.71 -10.16 19.73
CA ALA A 154 16.40 -11.04 18.78
C ALA A 154 16.24 -12.54 19.09
N ASP A 155 16.07 -12.90 20.37
CA ASP A 155 15.84 -14.28 20.82
C ASP A 155 14.37 -14.72 20.70
N GLN A 156 13.46 -13.85 20.27
CA GLN A 156 12.04 -14.13 20.12
C GLN A 156 11.71 -14.51 18.66
N ALA A 157 10.62 -15.26 18.48
CA ALA A 157 10.05 -15.51 17.15
C ALA A 157 9.34 -14.25 16.61
N PHE A 158 10.11 -13.20 16.34
CA PHE A 158 9.64 -11.87 15.98
C PHE A 158 10.50 -11.28 14.86
N THR A 159 9.91 -10.40 14.05
CA THR A 159 10.65 -9.56 13.11
C THR A 159 9.90 -8.25 12.84
N VAL A 160 10.66 -7.22 12.47
CA VAL A 160 10.13 -6.01 11.86
C VAL A 160 10.21 -6.17 10.34
N LEU A 161 9.14 -5.85 9.62
CA LEU A 161 9.19 -5.66 8.17
C LEU A 161 9.02 -4.17 7.87
N ALA A 162 10.11 -3.48 7.57
CA ALA A 162 10.05 -2.07 7.22
C ALA A 162 9.83 -1.91 5.72
N ILE A 163 8.68 -1.39 5.32
CA ILE A 163 8.28 -1.25 3.92
C ILE A 163 8.45 0.21 3.49
N ALA A 164 9.41 0.48 2.61
CA ALA A 164 9.61 1.79 2.02
C ALA A 164 8.63 1.99 0.86
N LEU A 165 7.68 2.92 1.01
CA LEU A 165 6.81 3.37 -0.08
C LEU A 165 7.60 4.32 -1.00
N ASP A 166 8.60 3.78 -1.70
CA ASP A 166 9.57 4.54 -2.48
C ASP A 166 10.23 3.70 -3.59
N ASN A 167 11.01 4.36 -4.45
CA ASN A 167 11.97 3.66 -5.30
C ASN A 167 13.24 3.28 -4.51
N PRO A 168 13.99 2.25 -4.92
CA PRO A 168 15.16 1.80 -4.18
C PRO A 168 16.23 2.88 -4.02
N GLU A 169 16.40 3.75 -5.02
CA GLU A 169 17.40 4.83 -5.00
C GLU A 169 17.14 5.85 -3.89
N SER A 170 15.87 6.21 -3.67
CA SER A 170 15.45 7.20 -2.66
C SER A 170 15.50 6.62 -1.25
N ALA A 171 15.23 5.32 -1.11
CA ALA A 171 15.25 4.62 0.18
C ALA A 171 16.68 4.25 0.63
N ARG A 172 17.59 3.96 -0.31
CA ARG A 172 18.91 3.38 -0.07
C ARG A 172 19.69 4.05 1.06
N HIS A 173 19.90 5.37 0.96
CA HIS A 173 20.70 6.09 1.95
C HIS A 173 20.16 5.96 3.39
N TRP A 174 18.83 5.96 3.55
CA TRP A 174 18.20 5.84 4.86
C TRP A 174 18.30 4.44 5.45
N ILE A 175 18.16 3.42 4.61
CA ILE A 175 18.31 2.01 5.02
C ILE A 175 19.77 1.75 5.40
N GLU A 176 20.71 2.14 4.55
CA GLU A 176 22.16 1.95 4.79
C GLU A 176 22.63 2.70 6.06
N ALA A 177 22.10 3.91 6.31
CA ALA A 177 22.41 4.66 7.52
C ALA A 177 21.82 4.05 8.80
N ALA A 178 20.66 3.39 8.71
CA ALA A 178 20.03 2.73 9.85
C ALA A 178 20.65 1.37 10.20
N GLN A 179 21.36 0.74 9.26
CA GLN A 179 21.98 -0.59 9.38
C GLN A 179 21.05 -1.63 10.04
N PRO A 180 19.82 -1.81 9.52
CA PRO A 180 18.83 -2.67 10.17
C PRO A 180 19.26 -4.14 10.12
N SER A 181 19.05 -4.84 11.22
CA SER A 181 19.17 -6.31 11.33
C SER A 181 17.93 -7.03 10.77
N PHE A 182 16.87 -6.28 10.49
CA PHE A 182 15.60 -6.76 9.94
C PHE A 182 15.42 -6.39 8.46
N PRO A 183 14.52 -7.09 7.72
CA PRO A 183 14.28 -6.80 6.31
C PRO A 183 13.68 -5.41 6.06
N CYS A 184 14.31 -4.66 5.15
CA CYS A 184 13.79 -3.42 4.57
C CYS A 184 13.40 -3.66 3.12
N LEU A 185 12.09 -3.61 2.83
CA LEU A 185 11.51 -3.95 1.53
C LEU A 185 11.09 -2.69 0.77
N ILE A 186 11.15 -2.74 -0.56
CA ILE A 186 10.86 -1.62 -1.45
C ILE A 186 9.51 -1.82 -2.14
N ASP A 187 8.56 -0.94 -1.85
CA ASP A 187 7.24 -0.90 -2.48
C ASP A 187 7.09 0.30 -3.41
N ALA A 188 7.75 0.22 -4.57
CA ALA A 188 7.76 1.28 -5.58
C ALA A 188 6.38 1.57 -6.20
N THR A 189 5.46 0.61 -6.09
CA THR A 189 4.10 0.63 -6.69
C THR A 189 2.99 0.86 -5.67
N HIS A 190 3.32 0.97 -4.38
CA HIS A 190 2.36 1.10 -3.26
C HIS A 190 1.38 -0.08 -3.17
N ARG A 191 1.86 -1.30 -3.46
CA ARG A 191 1.08 -2.54 -3.39
C ARG A 191 0.68 -2.89 -1.95
N VAL A 192 1.56 -2.71 -0.98
CA VAL A 192 1.24 -2.96 0.44
C VAL A 192 0.24 -1.91 0.93
N ALA A 193 0.39 -0.65 0.50
CA ALA A 193 -0.59 0.37 0.81
C ALA A 193 -1.98 0.07 0.21
N ASP A 194 -2.04 -0.47 -1.01
CA ASP A 194 -3.28 -0.98 -1.61
C ASP A 194 -3.88 -2.17 -0.85
N LEU A 195 -3.08 -3.20 -0.55
CA LEU A 195 -3.56 -4.41 0.12
C LEU A 195 -4.12 -4.14 1.53
N TYR A 196 -3.49 -3.24 2.28
CA TYR A 196 -3.84 -2.94 3.67
C TYR A 196 -4.63 -1.64 3.82
N ASN A 197 -4.94 -0.95 2.73
CA ASN A 197 -5.58 0.37 2.74
C ASN A 197 -4.81 1.39 3.62
N LEU A 198 -3.48 1.44 3.45
CA LEU A 198 -2.61 2.38 4.16
C LEU A 198 -2.66 3.73 3.45
N VAL A 199 -3.06 4.74 4.19
CA VAL A 199 -3.33 6.08 3.67
C VAL A 199 -2.22 7.07 4.01
N ASN A 200 -1.29 6.71 4.90
CA ASN A 200 -0.23 7.60 5.36
C ASN A 200 1.03 6.82 5.77
N VAL A 201 2.12 7.55 6.04
CA VAL A 201 3.33 6.99 6.65
C VAL A 201 3.78 7.87 7.82
N PRO A 202 4.23 7.28 8.94
CA PRO A 202 4.32 5.84 9.15
C PRO A 202 2.95 5.26 9.51
N GLN A 203 2.69 4.06 9.03
CA GLN A 203 1.63 3.21 9.57
C GLN A 203 2.19 1.83 9.88
N ALA A 204 1.59 1.14 10.84
CA ALA A 204 1.97 -0.20 11.21
C ALA A 204 0.77 -1.15 11.30
N VAL A 205 1.05 -2.43 11.08
CA VAL A 205 0.12 -3.55 11.24
C VAL A 205 0.82 -4.62 12.07
N TRP A 206 0.15 -5.16 13.09
CA TRP A 206 0.70 -6.23 13.93
C TRP A 206 0.09 -7.55 13.50
N ILE A 207 0.94 -8.51 13.15
CA ILE A 207 0.55 -9.78 12.56
C ILE A 207 1.12 -10.90 13.43
N ASP A 208 0.27 -11.80 13.89
CA ASP A 208 0.69 -12.95 14.71
C ASP A 208 1.39 -14.05 13.91
N GLU A 209 1.85 -15.08 14.61
CA GLU A 209 2.58 -16.22 14.04
C GLU A 209 1.75 -17.03 13.03
N GLN A 210 0.42 -16.94 13.08
CA GLN A 210 -0.48 -17.58 12.12
C GLN A 210 -0.78 -16.67 10.90
N GLY A 211 -0.25 -15.45 10.92
CA GLY A 211 -0.48 -14.46 9.87
C GLY A 211 -1.78 -13.66 10.04
N ARG A 212 -2.39 -13.65 11.24
CA ARG A 212 -3.60 -12.87 11.51
C ARG A 212 -3.24 -11.48 12.00
N ILE A 213 -4.00 -10.49 11.53
CA ILE A 213 -3.93 -9.11 11.96
C ILE A 213 -4.52 -9.02 13.36
N VAL A 214 -3.66 -8.80 14.35
CA VAL A 214 -4.06 -8.56 15.75
C VAL A 214 -4.16 -7.07 16.08
N ARG A 215 -3.53 -6.22 15.26
CA ARG A 215 -3.79 -4.77 15.20
C ARG A 215 -3.82 -4.29 13.75
N PRO A 216 -4.96 -3.79 13.25
CA PRO A 216 -5.08 -3.17 11.93
C PRO A 216 -4.18 -1.95 11.75
N PRO A 217 -4.10 -1.39 10.52
CA PRO A 217 -3.35 -0.18 10.23
C PRO A 217 -3.56 0.95 11.25
N GLU A 218 -2.47 1.38 11.89
CA GLU A 218 -2.43 2.49 12.83
C GLU A 218 -1.13 3.29 12.70
N THR A 219 -0.98 4.41 13.40
CA THR A 219 0.06 5.44 13.11
C THR A 219 1.48 5.10 13.56
N ALA A 220 1.73 3.86 14.01
CA ALA A 220 3.01 3.41 14.55
C ALA A 220 3.54 4.32 15.68
N GLY A 221 2.65 4.89 16.50
CA GLY A 221 3.01 5.83 17.57
C GLY A 221 3.34 7.26 17.10
N SER A 222 2.99 7.64 15.87
CA SER A 222 3.08 9.03 15.40
C SER A 222 1.96 9.91 15.95
N THR A 223 2.25 11.20 16.11
CA THR A 223 1.32 12.21 16.63
C THR A 223 1.21 13.42 15.70
N ASP A 224 0.13 14.17 15.86
CA ASP A 224 -0.12 15.45 15.17
C ASP A 224 0.75 16.61 15.66
N GLY A 225 1.68 16.38 16.59
CA GLY A 225 2.49 17.45 17.19
C GLY A 225 3.30 18.27 16.18
N PHE A 226 3.56 17.74 14.98
CA PHE A 226 4.20 18.51 13.92
C PHE A 226 3.37 19.74 13.50
N ARG A 227 2.04 19.75 13.73
CA ARG A 227 1.15 20.87 13.41
C ARG A 227 1.41 22.10 14.27
N GLU A 228 2.03 21.92 15.42
CA GLU A 228 2.43 22.99 16.35
C GLU A 228 3.83 23.55 16.06
N MET A 229 4.48 23.07 15.00
CA MET A 229 5.77 23.58 14.55
C MET A 229 5.66 25.05 14.15
N ASN A 230 6.59 25.88 14.63
CA ASN A 230 6.81 27.19 14.04
C ASN A 230 7.32 27.00 12.62
N ARG A 231 6.49 27.38 11.63
CA ARG A 231 6.76 27.12 10.21
C ARG A 231 7.87 28.00 9.62
N GLU A 232 8.19 29.11 10.27
CA GLU A 232 9.30 30.00 9.86
C GLU A 232 10.65 29.46 10.34
N THR A 233 10.71 28.96 11.57
CA THR A 233 11.96 28.49 12.19
C THR A 233 12.15 26.98 12.09
N GLY A 234 11.09 26.22 11.80
CA GLY A 234 11.07 24.76 11.83
C GLY A 234 11.12 24.16 13.24
N VAL A 235 11.01 24.99 14.29
CA VAL A 235 11.12 24.56 15.69
C VAL A 235 9.77 24.02 16.17
N VAL A 236 9.80 22.83 16.78
CA VAL A 236 8.67 22.24 17.48
C VAL A 236 8.83 22.54 18.98
N PRO A 237 7.78 22.98 19.70
CA PRO A 237 7.88 23.23 21.14
C PRO A 237 8.38 22.01 21.92
N GLU A 238 9.20 22.22 22.95
CA GLU A 238 9.79 21.14 23.76
C GLU A 238 8.72 20.24 24.38
N SER A 239 7.60 20.81 24.84
CA SER A 239 6.46 20.05 25.37
C SER A 239 5.86 19.08 24.35
N VAL A 240 5.78 19.51 23.09
CA VAL A 240 5.25 18.70 21.98
C VAL A 240 6.24 17.61 21.59
N VAL A 241 7.55 17.91 21.61
CA VAL A 241 8.60 16.90 21.41
C VAL A 241 8.57 15.86 22.53
N ALA A 242 8.44 16.29 23.79
CA ALA A 242 8.33 15.41 24.95
C ALA A 242 7.10 14.50 24.85
N GLU A 243 5.95 15.03 24.45
CA GLU A 243 4.74 14.23 24.26
C GLU A 243 4.89 13.22 23.12
N ARG A 244 5.45 13.61 21.98
CA ARG A 244 5.74 12.69 20.88
C ARG A 244 6.64 11.54 21.34
N ASN A 245 7.69 11.85 22.09
CA ASN A 245 8.61 10.85 22.62
C ASN A 245 7.90 9.92 23.62
N ARG A 246 7.04 10.46 24.49
CA ARG A 246 6.22 9.68 25.43
C ARG A 246 5.31 8.70 24.70
N VAL A 247 4.55 9.18 23.71
CA VAL A 247 3.64 8.34 22.90
C VAL A 247 4.42 7.26 22.15
N LYS A 248 5.53 7.61 21.51
CA LYS A 248 6.37 6.62 20.80
C LYS A 248 6.94 5.57 21.74
N THR A 249 7.43 5.98 22.91
CA THR A 249 7.96 5.05 23.93
C THR A 249 6.89 4.07 24.41
N HIS A 250 5.68 4.56 24.67
CA HIS A 250 4.54 3.74 25.07
C HIS A 250 4.14 2.76 23.95
N TYR A 251 4.11 3.23 22.71
CA TYR A 251 3.84 2.39 21.55
C TYR A 251 4.84 1.24 21.41
N VAL A 252 6.15 1.54 21.51
CA VAL A 252 7.22 0.53 21.47
C VAL A 252 7.09 -0.46 22.62
N ALA A 253 6.75 0.01 23.83
CA ALA A 253 6.52 -0.85 24.98
C ALA A 253 5.34 -1.81 24.76
N ALA A 254 4.27 -1.35 24.12
CA ALA A 254 3.12 -2.19 23.78
C ALA A 254 3.45 -3.25 22.72
N VAL A 255 4.26 -2.92 21.70
CA VAL A 255 4.77 -3.91 20.74
C VAL A 255 5.62 -4.96 21.48
N ARG A 256 6.52 -4.53 22.37
CA ARG A 256 7.35 -5.42 23.19
C ARG A 256 6.50 -6.36 24.04
N ASP A 257 5.50 -5.84 24.73
CA ASP A 257 4.56 -6.62 25.54
C ASP A 257 3.83 -7.67 24.69
N TRP A 258 3.32 -7.27 23.53
CA TRP A 258 2.70 -8.21 22.59
C TRP A 258 3.66 -9.29 22.11
N VAL A 259 4.91 -8.95 21.80
CA VAL A 259 5.89 -9.96 21.36
C VAL A 259 6.14 -11.00 22.44
N LEU A 260 6.30 -10.56 23.70
CA LEU A 260 6.59 -11.43 24.84
C LEU A 260 5.38 -12.26 25.30
N HIS A 261 4.17 -11.70 25.23
CA HIS A 261 2.97 -12.33 25.80
C HIS A 261 1.98 -12.87 24.75
N GLY A 262 2.19 -12.59 23.46
CA GLY A 262 1.32 -13.04 22.37
C GLY A 262 -0.12 -12.62 22.59
N SER A 263 -1.05 -13.56 22.42
CA SER A 263 -2.50 -13.32 22.60
C SER A 263 -2.90 -12.94 24.03
N ALA A 264 -2.02 -13.10 25.03
CA ALA A 264 -2.28 -12.68 26.40
C ALA A 264 -1.97 -11.20 26.65
N SER A 265 -1.33 -10.50 25.70
CA SER A 265 -1.06 -9.07 25.79
C SER A 265 -2.36 -8.27 25.80
N ALA A 266 -2.43 -7.26 26.66
CA ALA A 266 -3.55 -6.32 26.73
C ALA A 266 -3.71 -5.46 25.46
N HIS A 267 -2.69 -5.44 24.60
CA HIS A 267 -2.66 -4.64 23.38
C HIS A 267 -3.16 -5.39 22.15
N VAL A 268 -3.41 -6.70 22.26
CA VAL A 268 -4.04 -7.50 21.19
C VAL A 268 -5.53 -7.19 21.14
N LEU A 269 -6.03 -6.89 19.94
CA LEU A 269 -7.45 -6.67 19.74
C LEU A 269 -8.16 -7.98 19.44
N GLY A 270 -9.29 -8.21 20.10
CA GLY A 270 -10.19 -9.29 19.69
C GLY A 270 -10.73 -9.06 18.29
N GLU A 271 -11.15 -10.13 17.60
CA GLU A 271 -11.57 -10.07 16.19
C GLU A 271 -12.59 -8.97 15.90
N ARG A 272 -13.59 -8.79 16.77
CA ARG A 272 -14.61 -7.73 16.62
C ARG A 272 -14.01 -6.32 16.73
N GLN A 273 -13.05 -6.11 17.63
CA GLN A 273 -12.38 -4.81 17.80
C GLN A 273 -11.45 -4.52 16.63
N ALA A 274 -10.71 -5.53 16.15
CA ALA A 274 -9.87 -5.40 14.97
C ALA A 274 -10.73 -5.10 13.74
N ALA A 275 -11.82 -5.84 13.51
CA ALA A 275 -12.74 -5.61 12.39
C ALA A 275 -13.35 -4.20 12.42
N ALA A 276 -13.74 -3.69 13.59
CA ALA A 276 -14.29 -2.34 13.74
C ALA A 276 -13.27 -1.22 13.45
N ARG A 277 -11.97 -1.52 13.46
CA ARG A 277 -10.89 -0.56 13.17
C ARG A 277 -10.36 -0.69 11.74
N LEU A 278 -10.80 -1.70 10.99
CA LEU A 278 -10.49 -1.81 9.57
C LEU A 278 -11.26 -0.75 8.78
N HIS A 279 -10.53 -0.01 7.96
CA HIS A 279 -11.12 0.87 6.97
C HIS A 279 -11.18 0.10 5.65
N LEU A 280 -12.37 -0.38 5.29
CA LEU A 280 -12.55 -1.12 4.04
C LEU A 280 -12.63 -0.13 2.86
N PRO A 281 -11.96 -0.41 1.73
CA PRO A 281 -11.99 0.47 0.57
C PRO A 281 -13.35 0.40 -0.13
N GLY A 282 -13.85 1.55 -0.59
CA GLY A 282 -14.98 1.64 -1.53
C GLY A 282 -14.51 1.67 -3.00
N ASP A 283 -15.44 1.65 -3.95
CA ASP A 283 -15.13 1.57 -5.39
C ASP A 283 -14.23 2.72 -5.87
N ALA A 284 -14.48 3.95 -5.40
CA ALA A 284 -13.63 5.10 -5.70
C ALA A 284 -12.18 4.91 -5.21
N ILE A 285 -12.00 4.31 -4.03
CA ILE A 285 -10.67 4.00 -3.48
C ILE A 285 -10.00 2.89 -4.32
N ALA A 286 -10.74 1.87 -4.74
CA ALA A 286 -10.22 0.83 -5.63
C ALA A 286 -9.74 1.41 -6.98
N GLU A 287 -10.52 2.30 -7.59
CA GLU A 287 -10.10 3.02 -8.79
C GLU A 287 -8.90 3.93 -8.53
N ALA A 288 -8.85 4.62 -7.39
CA ALA A 288 -7.72 5.47 -7.00
C ALA A 288 -6.39 4.70 -6.99
N HIS A 289 -6.35 3.49 -6.42
CA HIS A 289 -5.14 2.66 -6.45
C HIS A 289 -4.77 2.21 -7.87
N ALA A 290 -5.75 1.89 -8.72
CA ALA A 290 -5.49 1.53 -10.12
C ALA A 290 -4.87 2.72 -10.89
N ARG A 291 -5.42 3.93 -10.71
CA ARG A 291 -4.89 5.16 -11.30
C ARG A 291 -3.52 5.52 -10.77
N PHE A 292 -3.32 5.42 -9.46
CA PHE A 292 -2.02 5.70 -8.84
C PHE A 292 -0.94 4.77 -9.43
N ARG A 293 -1.25 3.49 -9.58
CA ARG A 293 -0.34 2.53 -10.20
C ARG A 293 -0.02 2.88 -11.65
N LEU A 294 -1.04 3.23 -12.46
CA LEU A 294 -0.83 3.69 -13.83
C LEU A 294 0.07 4.93 -13.85
N GLY A 295 -0.24 5.91 -13.01
CA GLY A 295 0.52 7.15 -12.92
C GLY A 295 1.99 6.93 -12.56
N ARG A 296 2.26 6.05 -11.58
CA ARG A 296 3.62 5.66 -11.19
C ARG A 296 4.38 4.99 -12.34
N HIS A 297 3.75 4.06 -13.05
CA HIS A 297 4.35 3.40 -14.20
C HIS A 297 4.70 4.42 -15.31
N LEU A 298 3.76 5.30 -15.65
CA LEU A 298 3.98 6.36 -16.65
C LEU A 298 5.11 7.31 -16.26
N MET A 299 5.17 7.74 -15.00
CA MET A 299 6.27 8.58 -14.50
C MET A 299 7.63 7.87 -14.62
N GLN A 300 7.70 6.57 -14.31
CA GLN A 300 8.92 5.76 -14.47
C GLN A 300 9.33 5.59 -15.93
N ALA A 301 8.35 5.56 -16.84
CA ALA A 301 8.57 5.52 -18.28
C ALA A 301 8.92 6.89 -18.90
N GLY A 302 9.04 7.95 -18.09
CA GLY A 302 9.36 9.30 -18.56
C GLY A 302 8.14 10.11 -19.06
N GLN A 303 6.93 9.58 -18.92
CA GLN A 303 5.66 10.21 -19.28
C GLN A 303 5.11 11.00 -18.09
N ALA A 304 5.80 12.08 -17.74
CA ALA A 304 5.57 12.80 -16.49
C ALA A 304 4.18 13.46 -16.41
N ASP A 305 3.68 14.02 -17.51
CA ASP A 305 2.41 14.76 -17.55
C ASP A 305 1.21 13.81 -17.47
N GLU A 306 1.21 12.74 -18.26
CA GLU A 306 0.19 11.69 -18.19
C GLU A 306 0.22 10.99 -16.84
N GLY A 307 1.42 10.70 -16.33
CA GLY A 307 1.62 10.12 -15.01
C GLY A 307 1.07 11.01 -13.89
N ARG A 308 1.32 12.33 -13.97
CA ARG A 308 0.80 13.33 -13.04
C ARG A 308 -0.72 13.35 -13.05
N ALA A 309 -1.34 13.41 -14.24
CA ALA A 309 -2.79 13.46 -14.37
C ALA A 309 -3.47 12.25 -13.69
N GLN A 310 -2.89 11.06 -13.81
CA GLN A 310 -3.41 9.85 -13.16
C GLN A 310 -3.27 9.90 -11.63
N ILE A 311 -2.15 10.42 -11.10
CA ILE A 311 -1.95 10.55 -9.64
C ILE A 311 -2.84 11.64 -9.04
N ASP A 312 -3.06 12.74 -9.77
CA ASP A 312 -3.95 13.81 -9.32
C ASP A 312 -5.41 13.31 -9.24
N GLU A 313 -5.86 12.54 -10.24
CA GLU A 313 -7.16 11.89 -10.21
C GLU A 313 -7.27 10.82 -9.12
N ALA A 314 -6.21 10.03 -8.89
CA ALA A 314 -6.15 9.10 -7.76
C ALA A 314 -6.32 9.83 -6.41
N THR A 315 -5.64 10.97 -6.24
CA THR A 315 -5.76 11.79 -5.04
C THR A 315 -7.16 12.37 -4.89
N ARG A 316 -7.82 12.74 -5.99
CA ARG A 316 -9.21 13.23 -5.98
C ARG A 316 -10.18 12.14 -5.52
N LEU A 317 -9.99 10.90 -5.99
CA LEU A 317 -10.82 9.75 -5.65
C LEU A 317 -10.56 9.21 -4.24
N HIS A 318 -9.33 9.35 -3.72
CA HIS A 318 -8.96 8.94 -2.36
C HIS A 318 -8.29 10.10 -1.59
N PRO A 319 -9.06 11.12 -1.16
CA PRO A 319 -8.52 12.33 -0.55
C PRO A 319 -7.84 12.10 0.80
N ASP A 320 -8.18 11.04 1.52
CA ASP A 320 -7.55 10.70 2.79
C ASP A 320 -6.17 10.04 2.63
N SER A 321 -5.81 9.59 1.41
CA SER A 321 -4.49 9.01 1.12
C SER A 321 -3.42 10.09 0.93
N TRP A 322 -2.85 10.50 2.07
CA TRP A 322 -1.65 11.31 2.13
C TRP A 322 -0.45 10.63 1.48
N ALA A 323 -0.35 9.30 1.52
CA ALA A 323 0.72 8.56 0.87
C ALA A 323 0.72 8.79 -0.65
N MET A 324 -0.45 8.68 -1.31
CA MET A 324 -0.58 8.93 -2.75
C MET A 324 -0.20 10.37 -3.10
N TRP A 325 -0.77 11.34 -2.38
CA TRP A 325 -0.51 12.76 -2.65
C TRP A 325 0.97 13.12 -2.39
N ARG A 326 1.52 12.73 -1.24
CA ARG A 326 2.90 13.08 -0.84
C ARG A 326 3.95 12.40 -1.71
N GLN A 327 3.67 11.23 -2.28
CA GLN A 327 4.58 10.60 -3.23
C GLN A 327 4.89 11.54 -4.40
N ALA A 328 3.87 12.21 -4.92
CA ALA A 328 3.99 13.06 -6.09
C ALA A 328 4.13 14.56 -5.76
N ALA A 329 3.96 14.96 -4.50
CA ALA A 329 4.17 16.33 -4.06
C ALA A 329 5.64 16.78 -4.19
N PRO A 330 5.91 18.07 -4.44
CA PRO A 330 7.26 18.63 -4.40
C PRO A 330 7.94 18.35 -3.05
N LYS A 331 9.24 18.03 -3.10
CA LYS A 331 10.08 17.88 -1.92
C LYS A 331 10.77 19.20 -1.61
N ASN A 332 10.88 19.55 -0.33
CA ASN A 332 11.65 20.72 0.09
C ASN A 332 13.16 20.43 0.08
N GLU A 333 13.99 21.40 0.44
CA GLU A 333 15.46 21.29 0.48
C GLU A 333 15.98 20.14 1.36
N ARG A 334 15.18 19.69 2.33
CA ARG A 334 15.48 18.55 3.21
C ARG A 334 14.98 17.20 2.67
N GLY A 335 14.50 17.18 1.43
CA GLY A 335 13.88 16.02 0.79
C GLY A 335 12.49 15.67 1.31
N LEU A 336 11.87 16.51 2.15
CA LEU A 336 10.55 16.23 2.74
C LEU A 336 9.42 16.65 1.81
N ALA A 337 8.40 15.81 1.66
CA ALA A 337 7.11 16.21 1.08
C ALA A 337 6.30 17.04 2.09
N ALA A 338 6.82 18.22 2.44
CA ALA A 338 6.32 19.12 3.49
C ALA A 338 6.51 20.61 3.14
N GLY A 339 6.23 20.98 1.88
CA GLY A 339 6.26 22.36 1.39
C GLY A 339 4.93 23.12 1.62
N PRO A 340 4.76 24.32 1.01
CA PRO A 340 3.55 25.13 1.19
C PRO A 340 2.23 24.39 0.91
N ALA A 341 2.15 23.64 -0.19
CA ALA A 341 0.95 22.87 -0.54
C ALA A 341 0.62 21.75 0.47
N PHE A 342 1.63 21.22 1.17
CA PHE A 342 1.39 20.26 2.25
C PHE A 342 0.72 20.95 3.43
N TRP A 343 1.20 22.13 3.81
CA TRP A 343 0.64 22.88 4.91
C TRP A 343 -0.76 23.40 4.62
N GLU A 344 -1.03 23.86 3.41
CA GLU A 344 -2.39 24.23 2.97
C GLU A 344 -3.36 23.04 3.12
N ARG A 345 -2.94 21.84 2.68
CA ARG A 345 -3.75 20.62 2.83
C ARG A 345 -3.93 20.22 4.30
N VAL A 346 -2.90 20.40 5.14
CA VAL A 346 -2.98 20.12 6.60
C VAL A 346 -3.92 21.09 7.28
N ASP A 347 -3.89 22.38 6.90
CA ASP A 347 -4.78 23.40 7.44
C ASP A 347 -6.24 23.13 7.04
N ALA A 348 -6.46 22.65 5.81
CA ALA A 348 -7.77 22.23 5.31
C ALA A 348 -8.37 21.02 6.05
N LEU A 349 -7.61 20.32 6.90
CA LEU A 349 -8.19 19.29 7.78
C LEU A 349 -9.07 19.90 8.87
N GLY A 350 -8.85 21.16 9.25
CA GLY A 350 -9.46 21.74 10.44
C GLY A 350 -9.16 20.88 11.67
N ASP A 351 -10.20 20.49 12.40
CA ASP A 351 -10.08 19.65 13.60
C ASP A 351 -9.83 18.16 13.30
N ARG A 352 -9.92 17.72 12.04
CA ARG A 352 -9.63 16.33 11.70
C ARG A 352 -8.14 16.03 11.93
N PRO A 353 -7.80 14.88 12.55
CA PRO A 353 -6.41 14.53 12.79
C PRO A 353 -5.71 14.11 11.48
N TYR A 354 -4.43 14.46 11.34
CA TYR A 354 -3.58 13.94 10.28
C TYR A 354 -3.11 12.51 10.59
N TYR A 355 -2.76 12.28 11.87
CA TYR A 355 -2.49 11.00 12.50
C TYR A 355 -3.55 10.75 13.58
N PRO A 356 -4.57 9.93 13.28
CA PRO A 356 -5.49 9.44 14.30
C PRO A 356 -4.70 8.78 15.44
N ARG A 357 -5.05 9.04 16.71
CA ARG A 357 -4.34 8.44 17.84
C ARG A 357 -4.49 6.92 17.80
N ALA A 358 -3.37 6.21 17.91
CA ALA A 358 -3.38 4.76 18.14
C ALA A 358 -3.91 4.48 19.55
N ASP A 359 -4.89 3.59 19.66
CA ASP A 359 -5.47 3.19 20.95
C ASP A 359 -4.63 2.09 21.59
N ILE A 360 -3.60 2.51 22.33
CA ILE A 360 -2.59 1.66 22.96
C ILE A 360 -2.73 1.66 24.51
N GLY A 361 -3.84 2.19 25.02
CA GLY A 361 -4.11 2.30 26.47
C GLY A 361 -3.50 3.54 27.07
#